data_AF-A0A8J4XAM2-F1
#
_entry.id   AF-A0A8J4XAM2-F1
#
_cell.length_a   1.000
_cell.length_b   1.000
_cell.length_c   1.000
_cell.angle_alpha   90.00
_cell.angle_beta   90.00
_cell.angle_gamma   90.00
#
_symmetry.space_group_name_H-M   'P 1'
#
loop_
_entity.id
_entity.type
_entity.pdbx_description
1 polymer ?
#
loop_
_entity_poly.entity_id
_entity_poly.type
_entity_poly.pdbx_seq_one_letter_code
_entity_poly.pdbx_strand_id
1 'polypeptide(L)'
;MPAVHKLLLEEALQDSPQTRTLLSVFEEDASTLTDYSNQLLQSMQRVFGAQNEMALATEQLSKQLLEYEKQNFALGKGDEEVISTLQQFAKAIEELNSLHVDLATQMADRMVFPMVQFREKDLTEISTLKEIFGIATDEHEAAMIKYSRLPKRRENEKLKSELVGEVAYCRRKQHQASMQYYCALNALQYRKRVAMLEPMLGYTQAQINFFKKGIELVSKKMDSFLASVNSMSE
;
A
#
# COMPACT_ATOMS: atom_id res chain seq x y z
N MET A 1 19.04 -19.56 4.63
CA MET A 1 18.65 -18.24 4.10
C MET A 1 19.93 -17.49 3.77
N PRO A 2 20.08 -16.89 2.58
CA PRO A 2 21.23 -16.05 2.30
C PRO A 2 21.25 -14.89 3.30
N ALA A 3 22.44 -14.49 3.76
CA ALA A 3 22.60 -13.34 4.62
C ALA A 3 22.06 -12.10 3.91
N VAL A 4 21.12 -11.39 4.54
CA VAL A 4 20.72 -10.05 4.06
C VAL A 4 21.98 -9.20 4.13
N HIS A 5 22.49 -8.76 2.98
CA HIS A 5 23.55 -7.76 2.95
C HIS A 5 23.09 -6.57 3.79
N LYS A 6 23.98 -6.03 4.62
CA LYS A 6 23.65 -4.98 5.60
C LYS A 6 24.63 -3.83 5.44
N LEU A 7 24.13 -2.61 5.46
CA LEU A 7 24.96 -1.42 5.58
C LEU A 7 25.54 -1.37 7.00
N LEU A 8 26.87 -1.37 7.10
CA LEU A 8 27.57 -1.30 8.38
C LEU A 8 27.56 0.13 8.90
N LEU A 9 26.97 0.32 10.08
CA LEU A 9 26.86 1.65 10.71
C LEU A 9 28.22 2.19 11.15
N GLU A 10 29.14 1.32 11.56
CA GLU A 10 30.50 1.70 11.95
C GLU A 10 31.33 2.30 10.81
N GLU A 11 31.00 1.96 9.55
CA GLU A 11 31.67 2.51 8.36
C GLU A 11 31.11 3.88 7.94
N ALA A 12 29.98 4.31 8.50
CA ALA A 12 29.30 5.54 8.08
C ALA A 12 30.16 6.81 8.27
N LEU A 13 31.01 6.85 9.31
CA LEU A 13 31.90 8.00 9.55
C LEU A 13 33.12 8.02 8.62
N GLN A 14 33.58 6.83 8.19
CA GLN A 14 34.70 6.70 7.28
C GLN A 14 34.31 7.18 5.88
N ASP A 15 33.04 7.01 5.51
CA ASP A 15 32.46 7.46 4.24
C ASP A 15 33.29 6.98 3.03
N SER A 16 33.70 5.70 3.06
CA SER A 16 34.60 5.15 2.05
C SER A 16 33.89 5.01 0.68
N PRO A 17 34.63 5.09 -0.44
CA PRO A 17 34.07 4.81 -1.76
C PRO A 17 33.39 3.44 -1.85
N GLN A 18 33.92 2.44 -1.15
CA GLN A 18 33.35 1.10 -1.06
C GLN A 18 31.98 1.13 -0.35
N THR A 19 31.88 1.81 0.79
CA THR A 19 30.61 1.98 1.52
C THR A 19 29.59 2.74 0.67
N ARG A 20 30.01 3.78 -0.06
CA ARG A 20 29.15 4.53 -0.98
C ARG A 20 28.66 3.69 -2.17
N THR A 21 29.50 2.80 -2.68
CA THR A 21 29.12 1.87 -3.76
C THR A 21 28.11 0.84 -3.26
N LEU A 22 28.27 0.33 -2.04
CA LEU A 22 27.27 -0.55 -1.45
C LEU A 22 25.96 0.21 -1.20
N LEU A 23 26.04 1.45 -0.68
CA LEU A 23 24.87 2.29 -0.48
C LEU A 23 24.08 2.49 -1.78
N SER A 24 24.75 2.79 -2.90
CA SER A 24 24.07 2.98 -4.18
C SER A 24 23.28 1.75 -4.64
N VAL A 25 23.77 0.54 -4.33
CA VAL A 25 23.03 -0.71 -4.61
C VAL A 25 21.74 -0.79 -3.78
N PHE A 26 21.79 -0.38 -2.50
CA PHE A 26 20.59 -0.32 -1.66
C PHE A 26 19.61 0.75 -2.16
N GLU A 27 20.10 1.88 -2.64
CA GLU A 27 19.26 2.93 -3.22
C GLU A 27 18.56 2.45 -4.50
N GLU A 28 19.26 1.70 -5.35
CA GLU A 28 18.69 1.10 -6.57
C GLU A 28 17.60 0.06 -6.25
N ASP A 29 17.85 -0.82 -5.27
CA ASP A 29 16.84 -1.78 -4.76
C ASP A 29 15.62 -1.04 -4.20
N ALA A 30 15.82 0.02 -3.42
CA ALA A 30 14.74 0.83 -2.87
C ALA A 30 13.93 1.55 -3.96
N SER A 31 14.59 2.07 -5.00
CA SER A 31 13.91 2.67 -6.16
C SER A 31 13.08 1.64 -6.90
N THR A 32 13.65 0.48 -7.22
CA THR A 32 12.96 -0.62 -7.91
C THR A 32 11.76 -1.11 -7.09
N LEU A 33 11.91 -1.25 -5.78
CA LEU A 33 10.84 -1.60 -4.86
C LEU A 33 9.72 -0.56 -4.86
N THR A 34 10.07 0.72 -4.90
CA THR A 34 9.11 1.82 -4.96
C THR A 34 8.27 1.73 -6.23
N ASP A 35 8.90 1.59 -7.39
CA ASP A 35 8.22 1.48 -8.67
C ASP A 35 7.32 0.25 -8.74
N TYR A 36 7.80 -0.90 -8.27
CA TYR A 36 7.00 -2.11 -8.20
C TYR A 36 5.80 -1.94 -7.27
N SER A 37 6.00 -1.36 -6.08
CA SER A 37 4.92 -1.14 -5.11
C SER A 37 3.84 -0.18 -5.66
N ASN A 38 4.22 0.78 -6.51
CA ASN A 38 3.28 1.67 -7.18
C ASN A 38 2.35 0.88 -8.11
N GLN A 39 2.93 0.02 -8.95
CA GLN A 39 2.17 -0.80 -9.90
C GLN A 39 1.30 -1.84 -9.20
N LEU A 40 1.82 -2.45 -8.14
CA LEU A 40 1.08 -3.41 -7.33
C LEU A 40 -0.11 -2.73 -6.63
N LEU A 41 0.09 -1.55 -6.03
CA LEU A 41 -1.00 -0.80 -5.40
C LEU A 41 -2.08 -0.43 -6.40
N GLN A 42 -1.73 0.04 -7.60
CA GLN A 42 -2.70 0.34 -8.65
C GLN A 42 -3.53 -0.91 -9.02
N SER A 43 -2.88 -2.07 -9.12
CA SER A 43 -3.55 -3.33 -9.40
C SER A 43 -4.51 -3.74 -8.27
N MET A 44 -4.07 -3.60 -7.01
CA MET A 44 -4.91 -3.85 -5.82
C MET A 44 -6.11 -2.91 -5.76
N GLN A 45 -5.90 -1.62 -6.00
CA GLN A 45 -6.97 -0.62 -6.05
C GLN A 45 -7.97 -0.90 -7.15
N ARG A 46 -7.53 -1.38 -8.31
CA ARG A 46 -8.43 -1.79 -9.40
C ARG A 46 -9.28 -3.00 -9.00
N VAL A 47 -8.69 -4.01 -8.34
CA VAL A 47 -9.42 -5.18 -7.84
C VAL A 47 -10.45 -4.76 -6.78
N PHE A 48 -10.03 -3.94 -5.82
CA PHE A 48 -10.93 -3.37 -4.80
C PHE A 48 -12.06 -2.56 -5.43
N GLY A 49 -11.75 -1.68 -6.39
CA GLY A 49 -12.74 -0.88 -7.10
C GLY A 49 -13.77 -1.73 -7.83
N ALA A 50 -13.34 -2.78 -8.53
CA ALA A 50 -14.26 -3.72 -9.19
C ALA A 50 -15.16 -4.45 -8.17
N GLN A 51 -14.62 -4.84 -7.01
CA GLN A 51 -15.40 -5.48 -5.96
C GLN A 51 -16.42 -4.51 -5.32
N ASN A 52 -16.05 -3.24 -5.17
CA ASN A 52 -16.95 -2.20 -4.68
C ASN A 52 -18.08 -1.90 -5.68
N GLU A 53 -17.76 -1.81 -6.98
CA GLU A 53 -18.76 -1.64 -8.04
C GLU A 53 -19.73 -2.84 -8.10
N MET A 54 -19.24 -4.07 -7.89
CA MET A 54 -20.12 -5.24 -7.79
C MET A 54 -21.12 -5.10 -6.63
N ALA A 55 -20.69 -4.58 -5.48
CA ALA A 55 -21.59 -4.29 -4.38
C ALA A 55 -22.65 -3.24 -4.79
N LEU A 56 -22.27 -2.12 -5.39
CA LEU A 56 -23.23 -1.10 -5.83
C LEU A 56 -24.23 -1.64 -6.88
N ALA A 57 -23.74 -2.40 -7.87
CA ALA A 57 -24.57 -2.99 -8.91
C ALA A 57 -25.59 -4.00 -8.35
N THR A 58 -25.18 -4.84 -7.41
CA THR A 58 -26.07 -5.83 -6.77
C THR A 58 -27.10 -5.16 -5.86
N GLU A 59 -26.72 -4.10 -5.15
CA GLU A 59 -27.67 -3.28 -4.37
C GLU A 59 -28.73 -2.64 -5.28
N GLN A 60 -28.30 -2.04 -6.40
CA GLN A 60 -29.21 -1.42 -7.37
C GLN A 60 -30.15 -2.46 -8.00
N LEU A 61 -29.66 -3.65 -8.33
CA LEU A 61 -30.47 -4.72 -8.88
C LEU A 61 -31.58 -5.13 -7.91
N SER A 62 -31.25 -5.37 -6.63
CA SER A 62 -32.24 -5.70 -5.61
C SER A 62 -33.32 -4.62 -5.49
N LYS A 63 -32.92 -3.34 -5.43
CA LYS A 63 -33.85 -2.20 -5.42
C LYS A 63 -34.77 -2.16 -6.64
N GLN A 64 -34.23 -2.42 -7.83
CA GLN A 64 -35.00 -2.40 -9.07
C GLN A 64 -36.07 -3.50 -9.13
N LEU A 65 -35.79 -4.67 -8.56
CA LEU A 65 -36.77 -5.77 -8.48
C LEU A 65 -37.97 -5.39 -7.60
N LEU A 66 -37.72 -4.71 -6.47
CA LEU A 66 -38.78 -4.21 -5.58
C LEU A 66 -39.60 -3.07 -6.18
N GLU A 67 -39.05 -2.36 -7.17
CA GLU A 67 -39.76 -1.27 -7.84
C GLU A 67 -40.87 -1.76 -8.79
N TYR A 68 -40.87 -3.05 -9.15
CA TYR A 68 -41.88 -3.65 -10.03
C TYR A 68 -43.30 -3.55 -9.46
N GLU A 69 -43.48 -3.81 -8.17
CA GLU A 69 -44.78 -3.74 -7.49
C GLU A 69 -45.38 -2.32 -7.51
N LYS A 70 -44.52 -1.30 -7.60
CA LYS A 70 -44.92 0.11 -7.62
C LYS A 70 -45.28 0.60 -9.03
N GLN A 71 -45.04 -0.20 -10.06
CA GLN A 71 -45.37 0.18 -11.43
C GLN A 71 -46.88 0.12 -11.68
N ASN A 72 -47.40 1.17 -12.31
CA ASN A 72 -48.80 1.24 -12.70
C ASN A 72 -48.96 0.75 -14.15
N PHE A 73 -49.21 -0.54 -14.32
CA PHE A 73 -49.45 -1.13 -15.63
C PHE A 73 -50.85 -0.76 -16.17
N ALA A 74 -50.92 -0.30 -17.41
CA ALA A 74 -52.18 0.16 -18.02
C ALA A 74 -53.23 -0.95 -18.24
N LEU A 75 -52.80 -2.21 -18.27
CA LEU A 75 -53.64 -3.37 -18.55
C LEU A 75 -54.26 -4.01 -17.29
N GLY A 76 -53.86 -3.57 -16.09
CA GLY A 76 -54.33 -4.12 -14.82
C GLY A 76 -53.29 -4.02 -13.71
N LYS A 77 -53.64 -4.49 -12.51
CA LYS A 77 -52.65 -4.67 -11.43
C LYS A 77 -51.62 -5.73 -11.84
N GLY A 78 -50.38 -5.57 -11.39
CA GLY A 78 -49.33 -6.57 -11.61
C GLY A 78 -49.72 -7.93 -11.05
N ASP A 79 -49.24 -8.99 -11.69
CA ASP A 79 -49.44 -10.37 -11.22
C ASP A 79 -48.81 -10.56 -9.84
N GLU A 80 -49.64 -10.92 -8.85
CA GLU A 80 -49.24 -11.13 -7.45
C GLU A 80 -48.19 -12.24 -7.30
N GLU A 81 -48.25 -13.29 -8.13
CA GLU A 81 -47.24 -14.37 -8.10
C GLU A 81 -45.89 -13.88 -8.61
N VAL A 82 -45.89 -13.04 -9.65
CA VAL A 82 -44.67 -12.40 -10.17
C VAL A 82 -44.10 -11.43 -9.14
N ILE A 83 -44.94 -10.59 -8.51
CA ILE A 83 -44.52 -9.65 -7.47
C ILE A 83 -43.85 -10.40 -6.31
N SER A 84 -44.51 -11.43 -5.77
CA SER A 84 -43.96 -12.26 -4.69
C SER A 84 -42.63 -12.91 -5.06
N THR A 85 -42.52 -13.43 -6.29
CA THR A 85 -41.30 -14.05 -6.79
C THR A 85 -40.15 -13.04 -6.91
N LEU A 86 -40.41 -11.83 -7.44
CA LEU A 86 -39.43 -10.76 -7.55
C LEU A 86 -38.96 -10.26 -6.17
N GLN A 87 -39.87 -10.17 -5.19
CA GLN A 87 -39.51 -9.85 -3.80
C GLN A 87 -38.58 -10.91 -3.19
N GLN A 88 -38.80 -12.20 -3.47
CA GLN A 88 -37.91 -13.28 -3.02
C GLN A 88 -36.53 -13.20 -3.68
N PHE A 89 -36.45 -12.92 -4.99
CA PHE A 89 -35.18 -12.66 -5.67
C PHE A 89 -34.45 -11.44 -5.09
N ALA A 90 -35.16 -10.34 -4.84
CA ALA A 90 -34.58 -9.13 -4.26
C ALA A 90 -33.90 -9.41 -2.92
N LYS A 91 -34.55 -10.19 -2.06
CA LYS A 91 -34.00 -10.62 -0.76
C LYS A 91 -32.75 -11.49 -0.91
N ALA A 92 -32.76 -12.45 -1.85
CA ALA A 92 -31.58 -13.28 -2.10
C ALA A 92 -30.39 -12.46 -2.61
N ILE A 93 -30.64 -11.49 -3.48
CA ILE A 93 -29.62 -10.57 -4.01
C ILE A 93 -29.11 -9.62 -2.91
N GLU A 94 -29.96 -9.19 -1.97
CA GLU A 94 -29.55 -8.37 -0.83
C GLU A 94 -28.62 -9.15 0.13
N GLU A 95 -28.91 -10.43 0.37
CA GLU A 95 -28.01 -11.30 1.15
C GLU A 95 -26.67 -11.50 0.42
N LEU A 96 -26.67 -11.66 -0.90
CA LEU A 96 -25.44 -11.72 -1.70
C LEU A 96 -24.66 -10.39 -1.70
N ASN A 97 -25.36 -9.27 -1.82
CA ASN A 97 -24.79 -7.93 -1.74
C ASN A 97 -24.03 -7.74 -0.42
N SER A 98 -24.62 -8.18 0.70
CA SER A 98 -23.97 -8.12 2.01
C SER A 98 -22.62 -8.84 2.03
N LEU A 99 -22.48 -9.97 1.32
CA LEU A 99 -21.20 -10.67 1.19
C LEU A 99 -20.19 -9.88 0.34
N HIS A 100 -20.64 -9.20 -0.72
CA HIS A 100 -19.78 -8.35 -1.54
C HIS A 100 -19.30 -7.11 -0.78
N VAL A 101 -20.15 -6.50 0.06
CA VAL A 101 -19.79 -5.38 0.94
C VAL A 101 -18.77 -5.81 2.00
N ASP A 102 -19.00 -6.96 2.64
CA ASP A 102 -18.06 -7.58 3.59
C ASP A 102 -16.68 -7.84 2.95
N LEU A 103 -16.68 -8.35 1.72
CA LEU A 103 -15.46 -8.63 0.97
C LEU A 103 -14.75 -7.33 0.57
N ALA A 104 -15.46 -6.33 0.08
CA ALA A 104 -14.90 -5.03 -0.27
C ALA A 104 -14.21 -4.38 0.95
N THR A 105 -14.87 -4.41 2.11
CA THR A 105 -14.32 -3.90 3.38
C THR A 105 -13.04 -4.63 3.75
N GLN A 106 -13.03 -5.97 3.71
CA GLN A 106 -11.82 -6.74 4.00
C GLN A 106 -10.68 -6.45 3.00
N MET A 107 -10.98 -6.24 1.72
CA MET A 107 -9.98 -5.84 0.73
C MET A 107 -9.39 -4.45 1.02
N ALA A 108 -10.23 -3.49 1.40
CA ALA A 108 -9.76 -2.15 1.78
C ALA A 108 -8.80 -2.25 2.98
N ASP A 109 -9.22 -2.91 4.06
CA ASP A 109 -8.50 -2.94 5.32
C ASP A 109 -7.26 -3.83 5.30
N ARG A 110 -7.32 -4.98 4.62
CA ARG A 110 -6.28 -6.03 4.72
C ARG A 110 -5.41 -6.16 3.48
N MET A 111 -5.74 -5.49 2.39
CA MET A 111 -4.94 -5.50 1.16
C MET A 111 -4.50 -4.10 0.76
N VAL A 112 -5.44 -3.17 0.57
CA VAL A 112 -5.12 -1.82 0.06
C VAL A 112 -4.44 -0.98 1.14
N PHE A 113 -5.01 -0.91 2.35
CA PHE A 113 -4.52 -0.06 3.43
C PHE A 113 -3.06 -0.37 3.84
N PRO A 114 -2.64 -1.63 4.08
CA PRO A 114 -1.26 -1.91 4.46
C PRO A 114 -0.26 -1.52 3.35
N MET A 115 -0.63 -1.67 2.08
CA MET A 115 0.21 -1.27 0.94
C MET A 115 0.31 0.26 0.83
N VAL A 116 -0.78 0.99 1.04
CA VAL A 116 -0.76 2.47 1.13
C VAL A 116 0.12 2.91 2.28
N GLN A 117 -0.03 2.32 3.46
CA GLN A 117 0.77 2.66 4.64
C GLN A 117 2.27 2.42 4.40
N PHE A 118 2.64 1.30 3.78
CA PHE A 118 4.03 1.01 3.43
C PHE A 118 4.63 2.07 2.52
N ARG A 119 3.88 2.50 1.49
CA ARG A 119 4.35 3.55 0.57
C ARG A 119 4.45 4.91 1.25
N GLU A 120 3.38 5.33 1.92
CA GLU A 120 3.28 6.69 2.47
C GLU A 120 4.17 6.90 3.70
N LYS A 121 4.43 5.86 4.49
CA LYS A 121 5.29 5.95 5.67
C LYS A 121 6.70 5.47 5.37
N ASP A 122 6.86 4.19 5.03
CA ASP A 122 8.19 3.58 4.97
C ASP A 122 9.00 4.08 3.78
N LEU A 123 8.41 4.14 2.57
CA LEU A 123 9.15 4.61 1.39
C LEU A 123 9.36 6.13 1.39
N THR A 124 8.38 6.90 1.88
CA THR A 124 8.56 8.36 2.08
C THR A 124 9.65 8.67 3.10
N GLU A 125 9.73 7.91 4.20
CA GLU A 125 10.80 8.03 5.20
C GLU A 125 12.18 7.83 4.54
N ILE A 126 12.32 6.79 3.71
CA ILE A 126 13.56 6.49 2.98
C ILE A 126 13.94 7.63 2.03
N SER A 127 12.98 8.16 1.26
CA SER A 127 13.21 9.30 0.38
C SER A 127 13.64 10.56 1.13
N THR A 128 12.99 10.84 2.26
CA THR A 128 13.29 12.01 3.11
C THR A 128 14.69 11.91 3.71
N LEU A 129 15.04 10.74 4.25
CA LEU A 129 16.37 10.51 4.83
C LEU A 129 17.47 10.58 3.77
N LYS A 130 17.20 10.11 2.55
CA LYS A 130 18.11 10.25 1.40
C LYS A 130 18.39 11.72 1.11
N GLU A 131 17.36 12.55 1.03
CA GLU A 131 17.50 13.98 0.77
C GLU A 131 18.28 14.70 1.88
N ILE A 132 17.94 14.44 3.15
CA ILE A 132 18.65 14.99 4.32
C ILE A 132 20.14 14.60 4.27
N PHE A 133 20.44 13.34 3.95
CA PHE A 133 21.80 12.86 3.85
C PHE A 133 22.58 13.48 2.68
N GLY A 134 21.92 13.67 1.53
CA GLY A 134 22.47 14.38 0.37
C GLY A 134 22.86 15.81 0.74
N ILE A 135 21.92 16.58 1.29
CA ILE A 135 22.17 17.97 1.73
C ILE A 135 23.32 18.04 2.74
N ALA A 136 23.34 17.14 3.73
CA ALA A 136 24.41 17.12 4.73
C ALA A 136 25.78 16.73 4.13
N THR A 137 25.79 15.90 3.08
CA THR A 137 27.00 15.57 2.32
C THR A 137 27.51 16.80 1.56
N ASP A 138 26.64 17.48 0.81
CA ASP A 138 26.99 18.68 0.04
C ASP A 138 27.51 19.82 0.93
N GLU A 139 26.88 20.05 2.09
CA GLU A 139 27.32 21.03 3.07
C GLU A 139 28.73 20.70 3.63
N HIS A 140 28.99 19.42 3.92
CA HIS A 140 30.31 18.98 4.39
C HIS A 140 31.39 19.13 3.31
N GLU A 141 31.07 18.77 2.06
CA GLU A 141 31.97 18.98 0.92
C GLU A 141 32.30 20.47 0.72
N ALA A 142 31.30 21.34 0.79
CA ALA A 142 31.50 22.78 0.70
C ALA A 142 32.40 23.32 1.83
N ALA A 143 32.18 22.88 3.07
CA ALA A 143 33.02 23.26 4.21
C ALA A 143 34.48 22.78 4.04
N MET A 144 34.66 21.54 3.56
CA MET A 144 35.98 20.97 3.27
C MET A 144 36.70 21.73 2.15
N ILE A 145 35.99 22.16 1.09
CA ILE A 145 36.56 22.99 0.03
C ILE A 145 37.04 24.33 0.60
N LYS A 146 36.25 25.01 1.43
CA LYS A 146 36.65 26.27 2.09
C LYS A 146 37.90 26.06 2.94
N TYR A 147 37.90 25.03 3.78
CA TYR A 147 39.03 24.69 4.66
C TYR A 147 40.31 24.39 3.87
N SER A 148 40.21 23.64 2.76
CA SER A 148 41.37 23.27 1.92
C SER A 148 42.07 24.46 1.26
N ARG A 149 41.37 25.59 1.11
CA ARG A 149 41.88 26.82 0.48
C ARG A 149 42.58 27.77 1.45
N LEU A 150 42.74 27.39 2.72
CA LEU A 150 43.43 28.20 3.73
C LEU A 150 44.89 28.49 3.31
N PRO A 151 45.34 29.76 3.37
CA PRO A 151 46.68 30.14 2.94
C PRO A 151 47.74 29.71 3.97
N LYS A 152 48.70 28.89 3.53
CA LYS A 152 49.81 28.40 4.39
C LYS A 152 50.84 29.46 4.83
N ARG A 153 50.88 30.63 4.18
CA ARG A 153 51.92 31.65 4.37
C ARG A 153 51.53 32.82 5.29
N ARG A 154 50.23 32.98 5.59
CA ARG A 154 49.68 34.01 6.48
C ARG A 154 48.48 33.43 7.20
N GLU A 155 48.72 32.68 8.28
CA GLU A 155 47.65 32.05 9.05
C GLU A 155 46.94 33.09 9.92
N ASN A 156 45.68 33.35 9.59
CA ASN A 156 44.77 34.04 10.51
C ASN A 156 44.16 32.96 11.43
N GLU A 157 44.67 32.88 12.66
CA GLU A 157 44.25 31.87 13.65
C GLU A 157 42.73 31.89 13.93
N LYS A 158 42.11 33.08 13.91
CA LYS A 158 40.67 33.21 14.10
C LYS A 158 39.90 32.55 12.95
N LEU A 159 40.26 32.88 11.71
CA LEU A 159 39.63 32.31 10.51
C LEU A 159 39.85 30.79 10.43
N LYS A 160 41.05 30.31 10.79
CA LYS A 160 41.37 28.89 10.85
C LYS A 160 40.48 28.16 11.86
N SER A 161 40.34 28.71 13.07
CA SER A 161 39.47 28.13 14.10
C SER A 161 38.00 28.09 13.67
N GLU A 162 37.51 29.14 13.01
CA GLU A 162 36.13 29.20 12.50
C GLU A 162 35.87 28.09 11.46
N LEU A 163 36.75 27.94 10.47
CA LEU A 163 36.60 26.91 9.43
C LEU A 163 36.76 25.48 9.98
N VAL A 164 37.64 25.25 10.96
CA VAL A 164 37.73 23.95 11.66
C VAL A 164 36.42 23.65 12.39
N GLY A 165 35.82 24.66 13.04
CA GLY A 165 34.51 24.53 13.68
C GLY A 165 33.40 24.18 12.68
N GLU A 166 33.34 24.87 11.54
CA GLU A 166 32.38 24.62 10.45
C GLU A 166 32.52 23.18 9.92
N VAL A 167 33.73 22.74 9.58
CA VAL A 167 33.99 21.36 9.11
C VAL A 167 33.56 20.33 10.15
N ALA A 168 33.94 20.51 11.42
CA ALA A 168 33.59 19.57 12.48
C ALA A 168 32.05 19.48 12.69
N TYR A 169 31.35 20.61 12.56
CA TYR A 169 29.89 20.66 12.62
C TYR A 169 29.23 19.93 11.45
N CYS A 170 29.59 20.27 10.21
CA CYS A 170 29.03 19.63 9.01
C CYS A 170 29.33 18.13 8.97
N ARG A 171 30.55 17.71 9.37
CA ARG A 171 30.92 16.29 9.45
C ARG A 171 30.06 15.54 10.45
N ARG A 172 29.76 16.14 11.61
CA ARG A 172 28.85 15.54 12.61
C ARG A 172 27.44 15.39 12.05
N LYS A 173 26.92 16.42 11.36
CA LYS A 173 25.60 16.41 10.73
C LYS A 173 25.52 15.31 9.66
N GLN A 174 26.51 15.22 8.76
CA GLN A 174 26.61 14.17 7.75
C GLN A 174 26.66 12.77 8.36
N HIS A 175 27.45 12.57 9.41
CA HIS A 175 27.54 11.29 10.10
C HIS A 175 26.22 10.88 10.76
N GLN A 176 25.51 11.82 11.41
CA GLN A 176 24.19 11.52 11.98
C GLN A 176 23.16 11.17 10.91
N ALA A 177 23.13 11.92 9.79
CA ALA A 177 22.23 11.66 8.68
C ALA A 177 22.49 10.30 8.01
N SER A 178 23.76 9.95 7.74
CA SER A 178 24.11 8.63 7.20
C SER A 178 23.69 7.49 8.12
N MET A 179 23.92 7.62 9.44
CA MET A 179 23.53 6.60 10.42
C MET A 179 22.02 6.34 10.40
N GLN A 180 21.21 7.40 10.37
CA GLN A 180 19.76 7.29 10.26
C GLN A 180 19.35 6.64 8.94
N TYR A 181 19.94 7.10 7.83
CA TYR A 181 19.61 6.59 6.51
C TYR A 181 19.97 5.12 6.32
N TYR A 182 21.17 4.70 6.76
CA TYR A 182 21.63 3.31 6.67
C TYR A 182 20.77 2.40 7.56
N CYS A 183 20.38 2.88 8.75
CA CYS A 183 19.48 2.15 9.63
C CYS A 183 18.11 1.93 8.95
N ALA A 184 17.56 2.97 8.34
CA ALA A 184 16.28 2.89 7.63
C ALA A 184 16.34 1.94 6.43
N LEU A 185 17.38 2.01 5.59
CA LEU A 185 17.58 1.09 4.47
C LEU A 185 17.74 -0.36 4.92
N ASN A 186 18.46 -0.59 6.03
CA ASN A 186 18.56 -1.92 6.62
C ASN A 186 17.19 -2.43 7.13
N ALA A 187 16.40 -1.57 7.76
CA ALA A 187 15.05 -1.92 8.21
C ALA A 187 14.12 -2.22 7.02
N LEU A 188 14.25 -1.48 5.92
CA LEU A 188 13.48 -1.67 4.69
C LEU A 188 13.64 -3.08 4.13
N GLN A 189 14.83 -3.69 4.24
CA GLN A 189 15.05 -5.08 3.78
C GLN A 189 14.17 -6.10 4.49
N TYR A 190 13.76 -5.83 5.73
CA TYR A 190 12.80 -6.67 6.47
C TYR A 190 11.36 -6.25 6.19
N ARG A 191 11.10 -4.93 6.23
CA ARG A 191 9.75 -4.38 5.99
C ARG A 191 9.22 -4.76 4.61
N LYS A 192 10.06 -4.77 3.56
CA LYS A 192 9.65 -5.13 2.19
C LYS A 192 9.00 -6.52 2.12
N ARG A 193 9.53 -7.50 2.87
CA ARG A 193 8.97 -8.86 2.87
C ARG A 193 7.58 -8.90 3.48
N VAL A 194 7.38 -8.23 4.61
CA VAL A 194 6.08 -8.15 5.27
C VAL A 194 5.09 -7.40 4.38
N ALA A 195 5.48 -6.23 3.87
CA ALA A 195 4.65 -5.38 3.03
C ALA A 195 4.17 -6.04 1.74
N MET A 196 4.93 -6.97 1.16
CA MET A 196 4.51 -7.71 -0.04
C MET A 196 3.63 -8.92 0.26
N LEU A 197 3.81 -9.57 1.41
CA LEU A 197 3.12 -10.82 1.73
C LEU A 197 1.81 -10.60 2.49
N GLU A 198 1.78 -9.66 3.42
CA GLU A 198 0.63 -9.40 4.29
C GLU A 198 -0.64 -9.01 3.50
N PRO A 199 -0.58 -8.10 2.51
CA PRO A 199 -1.74 -7.80 1.66
C PRO A 199 -2.30 -9.01 0.91
N MET A 200 -1.42 -9.90 0.43
CA MET A 200 -1.81 -11.09 -0.32
C MET A 200 -2.45 -12.14 0.59
N LEU A 201 -1.93 -12.29 1.81
CA LEU A 201 -2.54 -13.13 2.83
C LEU A 201 -3.93 -12.60 3.21
N GLY A 202 -4.04 -11.29 3.46
CA GLY A 202 -5.30 -10.61 3.78
C GLY A 202 -6.35 -10.81 2.69
N TYR A 203 -5.98 -10.55 1.43
CA TYR A 203 -6.83 -10.77 0.27
C TYR A 203 -7.29 -12.24 0.15
N THR A 204 -6.36 -13.19 0.24
CA THR A 204 -6.67 -14.62 0.07
C THR A 204 -7.62 -15.11 1.16
N GLN A 205 -7.41 -14.69 2.41
CA GLN A 205 -8.31 -15.04 3.51
C GLN A 205 -9.71 -14.42 3.32
N ALA A 206 -9.79 -13.19 2.83
CA ALA A 206 -11.07 -12.54 2.52
C ALA A 206 -11.84 -13.30 1.43
N GLN A 207 -11.14 -13.73 0.37
CA GLN A 207 -11.71 -14.56 -0.69
C GLN A 207 -12.24 -15.90 -0.16
N ILE A 208 -11.45 -16.61 0.65
CA ILE A 208 -11.87 -17.88 1.28
C ILE A 208 -13.16 -17.68 2.08
N ASN A 209 -13.24 -16.60 2.87
CA ASN A 209 -14.42 -16.29 3.67
C ASN A 209 -15.64 -15.98 2.79
N PHE A 210 -15.46 -15.20 1.73
CA PHE A 210 -16.51 -14.88 0.77
C PHE A 210 -17.09 -16.14 0.13
N PHE A 211 -16.25 -17.03 -0.40
CA PHE A 211 -16.73 -18.27 -1.02
C PHE A 211 -17.41 -19.22 -0.04
N LYS A 212 -16.88 -19.36 1.19
CA LYS A 212 -17.51 -20.21 2.22
C LYS A 212 -18.92 -19.73 2.56
N LYS A 213 -19.08 -18.43 2.84
CA LYS A 213 -20.39 -17.83 3.13
C LYS A 213 -21.31 -17.89 1.90
N GLY A 214 -20.76 -17.66 0.70
CA GLY A 214 -21.51 -17.67 -0.55
C GLY A 214 -22.09 -19.05 -0.89
N ILE A 215 -21.31 -20.12 -0.73
CA ILE A 215 -21.81 -21.50 -0.95
C ILE A 215 -22.94 -21.81 0.02
N GLU A 216 -22.80 -21.44 1.31
CA GLU A 216 -23.85 -21.66 2.30
C GLU A 216 -25.15 -20.91 1.94
N LEU A 217 -25.04 -19.69 1.43
CA LEU A 217 -26.18 -18.90 0.96
C LEU A 217 -26.90 -19.58 -0.21
N VAL A 218 -26.16 -20.02 -1.23
CA VAL A 218 -26.70 -20.66 -2.44
C VAL A 218 -27.36 -22.00 -2.09
N SER A 219 -26.64 -22.88 -1.37
CA SER A 219 -27.08 -24.27 -1.14
C SER A 219 -28.29 -24.39 -0.22
N LYS A 220 -28.53 -23.42 0.68
CA LYS A 220 -29.61 -23.51 1.67
C LYS A 220 -30.90 -22.81 1.26
N LYS A 221 -30.82 -21.77 0.44
CA LYS A 221 -31.97 -20.90 0.13
C LYS A 221 -32.27 -20.79 -1.36
N MET A 222 -31.23 -20.70 -2.19
CA MET A 222 -31.39 -20.40 -3.60
C MET A 222 -31.84 -21.63 -4.38
N ASP A 223 -31.23 -22.80 -4.15
CA ASP A 223 -31.52 -24.02 -4.92
C ASP A 223 -32.99 -24.47 -4.78
N SER A 224 -33.54 -24.45 -3.56
CA SER A 224 -34.93 -24.80 -3.31
C SER A 224 -35.92 -23.80 -3.92
N PHE A 225 -35.58 -22.50 -3.89
CA PHE A 225 -36.40 -21.44 -4.45
C PHE A 225 -36.40 -21.50 -5.99
N LEU A 226 -35.23 -21.66 -6.62
CA LEU A 226 -35.10 -21.78 -8.07
C LEU A 226 -35.86 -22.99 -8.61
N ALA A 227 -35.84 -24.12 -7.89
CA ALA A 227 -36.65 -25.28 -8.24
C ALA A 227 -38.15 -24.97 -8.23
N SER A 228 -38.65 -24.21 -7.25
CA SER A 228 -40.07 -23.80 -7.21
C SER A 228 -40.43 -22.82 -8.34
N VAL A 229 -39.58 -21.85 -8.66
CA VAL A 229 -39.84 -20.88 -9.73
C VAL A 229 -39.87 -21.55 -11.09
N ASN A 230 -38.95 -22.48 -11.37
CA ASN A 230 -38.93 -23.22 -12.65
C ASN A 230 -40.22 -24.02 -12.87
N SER A 231 -40.81 -24.58 -11.80
CA SER A 231 -42.09 -25.30 -11.89
C SER A 231 -43.30 -24.40 -12.12
N MET A 232 -43.20 -23.09 -11.85
CA MET A 232 -44.26 -22.10 -12.11
C MET A 232 -44.20 -21.53 -13.54
N SER A 233 -43.05 -21.66 -14.20
CA SER A 233 -42.84 -21.17 -15.57
C SER A 233 -43.15 -22.20 -16.67
N GLU A 234 -43.54 -23.43 -16.31
CA GLU A 234 -44.05 -24.48 -17.20
C GLU A 234 -45.58 -24.50 -17.22
#